data_AF-A0A2S4PQC1-F1
#
_entry.id   AF-A0A2S4PQC1-F1
#
_cell.length_a   1.000
_cell.length_b   1.000
_cell.length_c   1.000
_cell.angle_alpha   90.00
_cell.angle_beta   90.00
_cell.angle_gamma   90.00
#
_symmetry.space_group_name_H-M   'P 1'
#
loop_
_entity.id
_entity.type
_entity.pdbx_description
1 polymer ?
#
loop_
_entity_poly.entity_id
_entity_poly.type
_entity_poly.pdbx_seq_one_letter_code
_entity_poly.pdbx_strand_id
1 'polypeptide(L)'
;MALTAHDFPSGHVADMAGIEIVLVGDSLAMVAMGLEDTSEVLIEEMLLHCRSVSRAVKTAFTVGDLPMGSYEISPNQALTSAIRLIKEGRVKAVKLEGGQEMAHSGKNSESALKILQDALALQKAGCFAIVIEAVPAQVATLITKELSVPTIGIGAGSGCSGQILVQVDMTGNFPPGRYVPKFVKTYCDVWGESLRGIETYREEVKSRKYPTLEHTYSISEEELAKFEKELAKIRR
;
A
#
# COMPACT_ATOMS: atom_id res chain seq x y z
N MET A 1 8.81 9.55 -8.27
CA MET A 1 7.41 9.09 -8.20
C MET A 1 7.31 7.96 -7.20
N ALA A 2 6.40 8.06 -6.23
CA ALA A 2 6.19 7.06 -5.21
C ALA A 2 4.74 6.55 -5.22
N LEU A 3 4.53 5.31 -4.80
CA LEU A 3 3.19 4.71 -4.67
C LEU A 3 3.20 3.71 -3.52
N THR A 4 2.11 3.60 -2.78
CA THR A 4 2.02 2.53 -1.78
C THR A 4 1.82 1.15 -2.43
N ALA A 5 2.19 0.08 -1.75
CA ALA A 5 1.81 -1.29 -2.08
C ALA A 5 1.74 -2.11 -0.78
N HIS A 6 0.88 -3.12 -0.74
CA HIS A 6 0.63 -3.89 0.49
C HIS A 6 0.81 -5.41 0.29
N ASP A 7 0.82 -5.91 -0.93
CA ASP A 7 0.94 -7.34 -1.21
C ASP A 7 1.73 -7.62 -2.50
N PHE A 8 1.82 -8.89 -2.87
CA PHE A 8 2.60 -9.30 -4.03
C PHE A 8 2.02 -8.73 -5.34
N PRO A 9 0.71 -8.89 -5.67
CA PRO A 9 0.16 -8.29 -6.90
C PRO A 9 0.30 -6.77 -6.97
N SER A 10 0.00 -6.07 -5.87
CA SER A 10 0.05 -4.60 -5.79
C SER A 10 1.48 -4.06 -5.94
N GLY A 11 2.46 -4.72 -5.32
CA GLY A 11 3.88 -4.41 -5.52
C GLY A 11 4.37 -4.75 -6.92
N HIS A 12 3.90 -5.85 -7.51
CA HIS A 12 4.31 -6.29 -8.84
C HIS A 12 3.84 -5.32 -9.91
N VAL A 13 2.57 -4.90 -9.86
CA VAL A 13 2.03 -3.94 -10.84
C VAL A 13 2.67 -2.56 -10.68
N ALA A 14 3.00 -2.13 -9.45
CA ALA A 14 3.71 -0.87 -9.22
C ALA A 14 5.12 -0.89 -9.83
N ASP A 15 5.88 -1.98 -9.63
CA ASP A 15 7.22 -2.14 -10.20
C ASP A 15 7.16 -2.21 -11.74
N MET A 16 6.23 -2.99 -12.28
CA MET A 16 6.00 -3.09 -13.74
C MET A 16 5.58 -1.76 -14.38
N ALA A 17 4.88 -0.89 -13.64
CA ALA A 17 4.48 0.43 -14.11
C ALA A 17 5.63 1.47 -14.04
N GLY A 18 6.82 1.08 -13.55
CA GLY A 18 7.97 1.98 -13.44
C GLY A 18 7.90 2.96 -12.26
N ILE A 19 7.17 2.61 -11.19
CA ILE A 19 7.22 3.37 -9.94
C ILE A 19 8.65 3.32 -9.36
N GLU A 20 9.21 4.49 -9.01
CA GLU A 20 10.60 4.58 -8.54
C GLU A 20 10.74 4.23 -7.06
N ILE A 21 9.73 4.54 -6.25
CA ILE A 21 9.69 4.25 -4.81
C ILE A 21 8.38 3.54 -4.48
N VAL A 22 8.47 2.34 -3.90
CA VAL A 22 7.31 1.60 -3.40
C VAL A 22 7.30 1.66 -1.89
N LEU A 23 6.24 2.22 -1.31
CA LEU A 23 6.06 2.34 0.13
C LEU A 23 5.11 1.26 0.65
N VAL A 24 5.56 0.43 1.58
CA VAL A 24 4.69 -0.39 2.42
C VAL A 24 4.26 0.46 3.60
N GLY A 25 3.18 1.21 3.39
CA GLY A 25 2.68 2.20 4.34
C GLY A 25 1.69 1.61 5.34
N ASP A 26 1.67 2.14 6.55
CA ASP A 26 0.73 1.76 7.62
C ASP A 26 -0.76 2.00 7.25
N SER A 27 -1.03 2.86 6.27
CA SER A 27 -2.33 2.99 5.57
C SER A 27 -2.94 1.65 5.15
N LEU A 28 -2.13 0.58 4.99
CA LEU A 28 -2.60 -0.79 4.79
C LEU A 28 -3.57 -1.28 5.88
N ALA A 29 -3.48 -0.73 7.09
CA ALA A 29 -4.40 -0.99 8.18
C ALA A 29 -5.85 -0.76 7.74
N MET A 30 -6.10 0.39 7.13
CA MET A 30 -7.43 0.79 6.67
C MET A 30 -7.78 0.12 5.33
N VAL A 31 -6.85 0.16 4.36
CA VAL A 31 -7.19 -0.17 2.97
C VAL A 31 -7.05 -1.66 2.63
N ALA A 32 -6.29 -2.41 3.41
CA ALA A 32 -6.05 -3.84 3.19
C ALA A 32 -6.55 -4.71 4.35
N MET A 33 -6.47 -4.22 5.59
CA MET A 33 -6.90 -4.99 6.77
C MET A 33 -8.30 -4.60 7.27
N GLY A 34 -8.85 -3.46 6.84
CA GLY A 34 -10.19 -3.01 7.22
C GLY A 34 -10.29 -2.45 8.65
N LEU A 35 -9.17 -2.03 9.23
CA LEU A 35 -9.14 -1.33 10.52
C LEU A 35 -9.69 0.10 10.40
N GLU A 36 -10.14 0.67 11.52
CA GLU A 36 -10.72 2.03 11.54
C GLU A 36 -9.69 3.11 11.26
N ASP A 37 -8.46 2.93 11.76
CA ASP A 37 -7.32 3.83 11.55
C ASP A 37 -6.00 3.04 11.51
N THR A 38 -4.86 3.76 11.43
CA THR A 38 -3.52 3.16 11.36
C THR A 38 -2.91 2.85 12.73
N SER A 39 -3.58 3.19 13.83
CA SER A 39 -3.02 3.09 15.18
C SER A 39 -2.93 1.65 15.70
N GLU A 40 -3.76 0.76 15.17
CA GLU A 40 -3.85 -0.64 15.62
C GLU A 40 -2.88 -1.59 14.91
N VAL A 41 -2.25 -1.16 13.80
CA VAL A 41 -1.39 -2.04 13.02
C VAL A 41 -0.08 -2.36 13.76
N LEU A 42 0.24 -3.64 13.83
CA LEU A 42 1.41 -4.14 14.54
C LEU A 42 2.60 -4.29 13.60
N ILE A 43 3.80 -4.25 14.18
CA ILE A 43 5.04 -4.47 13.43
C ILE A 43 5.08 -5.84 12.74
N GLU A 44 4.46 -6.87 13.32
CA GLU A 44 4.38 -8.21 12.71
C GLU A 44 3.54 -8.23 11.42
N GLU A 45 2.50 -7.41 11.38
CA GLU A 45 1.64 -7.24 10.21
C GLU A 45 2.40 -6.45 9.13
N MET A 46 3.06 -5.35 9.51
CA MET A 46 3.95 -4.61 8.63
C MET A 46 5.04 -5.50 8.01
N LEU A 47 5.65 -6.40 8.81
CA LEU A 47 6.65 -7.36 8.33
C LEU A 47 6.08 -8.36 7.32
N LEU A 48 4.84 -8.82 7.50
CA LEU A 48 4.17 -9.67 6.52
C LEU A 48 4.03 -8.96 5.16
N HIS A 49 3.48 -7.74 5.18
CA HIS A 49 3.27 -6.95 3.97
C HIS A 49 4.59 -6.54 3.31
N CYS A 50 5.59 -6.13 4.08
CA CYS A 50 6.94 -5.84 3.60
C CYS A 50 7.57 -7.02 2.87
N ARG A 51 7.46 -8.24 3.42
CA ARG A 51 7.99 -9.46 2.78
C ARG A 51 7.23 -9.81 1.49
N SER A 52 5.94 -9.52 1.43
CA SER A 52 5.10 -9.78 0.26
C SER A 52 5.51 -8.85 -0.89
N VAL A 53 5.57 -7.55 -0.62
CA VAL A 53 5.97 -6.51 -1.59
C VAL A 53 7.43 -6.70 -2.03
N SER A 54 8.35 -6.99 -1.10
CA SER A 54 9.77 -7.20 -1.44
C SER A 54 10.02 -8.45 -2.29
N ARG A 55 9.10 -9.42 -2.31
CA ARG A 55 9.16 -10.53 -3.28
C ARG A 55 8.73 -10.10 -4.67
N ALA A 56 7.81 -9.15 -4.77
CA ALA A 56 7.25 -8.67 -6.03
C ALA A 56 8.14 -7.63 -6.73
N VAL A 57 8.61 -6.63 -5.97
CA VAL A 57 9.36 -5.47 -6.48
C VAL A 57 10.81 -5.86 -6.76
N LYS A 58 11.30 -5.61 -7.98
CA LYS A 58 12.67 -5.88 -8.42
C LYS A 58 13.47 -4.62 -8.70
N THR A 59 12.82 -3.56 -9.18
CA THR A 59 13.51 -2.34 -9.62
C THR A 59 13.35 -1.18 -8.65
N ALA A 60 12.13 -0.93 -8.17
CA ALA A 60 11.81 0.20 -7.30
C ALA A 60 12.58 0.17 -5.97
N PHE A 61 12.76 1.35 -5.37
CA PHE A 61 13.29 1.48 -4.02
C PHE A 61 12.19 1.22 -2.99
N THR A 62 12.28 0.12 -2.24
CA THR A 62 11.26 -0.26 -1.26
C THR A 62 11.49 0.42 0.09
N VAL A 63 10.44 1.02 0.63
CA VAL A 63 10.42 1.66 1.95
C VAL A 63 9.30 1.02 2.77
N GLY A 64 9.52 0.79 4.06
CA GLY A 64 8.47 0.31 4.98
C GLY A 64 8.23 1.28 6.13
N ASP A 65 6.98 1.47 6.51
CA ASP A 65 6.63 2.33 7.64
C ASP A 65 6.91 1.63 8.96
N LEU A 66 7.53 2.35 9.89
CA LEU A 66 7.50 2.00 11.31
C LEU A 66 6.10 2.34 11.83
N PRO A 67 5.29 1.34 12.25
CA PRO A 67 3.94 1.60 12.75
C PRO A 67 4.00 2.29 14.12
N MET A 68 2.90 2.95 14.49
CA MET A 68 2.79 3.62 15.78
C MET A 68 3.10 2.65 16.95
N GLY A 69 3.78 3.15 17.98
CA GLY A 69 4.23 2.39 19.15
C GLY A 69 5.53 1.62 18.95
N SER A 70 6.10 1.61 17.73
CA SER A 70 7.34 0.89 17.42
C SER A 70 8.61 1.74 17.46
N TYR A 71 8.53 3.06 17.61
CA TYR A 71 9.70 3.94 17.49
C TYR A 71 9.73 5.14 18.45
N GLU A 72 8.64 5.42 19.15
CA GLU A 72 8.42 6.66 19.89
C GLU A 72 9.03 6.64 21.30
N ILE A 73 9.23 5.45 21.89
CA ILE A 73 9.69 5.33 23.28
C ILE A 73 11.16 5.73 23.40
N SER A 74 12.01 5.31 22.46
CA SER A 74 13.44 5.64 22.48
C SER A 74 14.13 5.41 21.14
N PRO A 75 15.30 6.05 20.90
CA PRO A 75 16.12 5.77 19.72
C PRO A 75 16.50 4.29 19.57
N ASN A 76 16.72 3.57 20.69
CA ASN A 76 17.05 2.15 20.66
C ASN A 76 15.86 1.29 20.21
N GLN A 77 14.65 1.65 20.61
CA GLN A 77 13.42 0.99 20.13
C GLN A 77 13.26 1.23 18.62
N ALA A 78 13.34 2.48 18.18
CA ALA A 78 13.26 2.84 16.76
C ALA A 78 14.30 2.09 15.91
N LEU A 79 15.55 2.03 16.39
CA LEU A 79 16.62 1.29 15.71
C LEU A 79 16.31 -0.21 15.63
N THR A 80 15.81 -0.81 16.72
CA THR A 80 15.42 -2.23 16.74
C THR A 80 14.34 -2.51 15.70
N SER A 81 13.27 -1.71 15.68
CA SER A 81 12.17 -1.85 14.72
C SER A 81 12.64 -1.64 13.28
N ALA A 82 13.51 -0.66 13.03
CA ALA A 82 14.09 -0.41 11.71
C ALA A 82 14.94 -1.58 11.21
N ILE A 83 15.78 -2.16 12.08
CA ILE A 83 16.57 -3.36 11.74
C ILE A 83 15.66 -4.51 11.34
N ARG A 84 14.55 -4.71 12.08
CA ARG A 84 13.58 -5.76 11.75
C ARG A 84 12.94 -5.53 10.38
N LEU A 85 12.44 -4.33 10.07
CA LEU A 85 11.87 -4.06 8.75
C LEU A 85 12.88 -4.29 7.62
N ILE A 86 14.14 -3.88 7.79
CA ILE A 86 15.18 -4.10 6.78
C ILE A 86 15.52 -5.58 6.62
N LYS A 87 15.77 -6.31 7.73
CA LYS A 87 16.27 -7.69 7.68
C LYS A 87 15.16 -8.72 7.45
N GLU A 88 14.06 -8.60 8.18
CA GLU A 88 12.94 -9.52 8.10
C GLU A 88 11.95 -9.08 7.02
N GLY A 89 11.62 -7.78 6.96
CA GLY A 89 10.72 -7.20 5.97
C GLY A 89 11.34 -7.06 4.56
N ARG A 90 12.67 -7.02 4.47
CA ARG A 90 13.45 -6.92 3.22
C ARG A 90 13.26 -5.60 2.46
N VAL A 91 12.80 -4.54 3.14
CA VAL A 91 12.77 -3.18 2.57
C VAL A 91 14.16 -2.54 2.60
N LYS A 92 14.40 -1.57 1.72
CA LYS A 92 15.69 -0.88 1.58
C LYS A 92 15.83 0.32 2.53
N ALA A 93 14.72 0.89 2.98
CA ALA A 93 14.68 1.95 3.99
C ALA A 93 13.40 1.86 4.83
N VAL A 94 13.33 2.71 5.86
CA VAL A 94 12.13 2.89 6.68
C VAL A 94 11.64 4.33 6.65
N LYS A 95 10.32 4.52 6.77
CA LYS A 95 9.70 5.81 7.09
C LYS A 95 9.26 5.76 8.55
N LEU A 96 9.44 6.86 9.25
CA LEU A 96 8.84 7.10 10.55
C LEU A 96 8.19 8.48 10.50
N GLU A 97 7.13 8.68 11.28
CA GLU A 97 6.46 9.96 11.36
C GLU A 97 7.09 10.80 12.46
N GLY A 98 7.25 12.09 12.21
CA GLY A 98 7.98 12.94 13.13
C GLY A 98 7.85 14.42 12.81
N GLY A 99 7.95 15.19 13.86
CA GLY A 99 7.85 16.65 13.92
C GLY A 99 7.68 17.03 15.40
N GLN A 100 8.14 18.21 15.82
CA GLN A 100 8.01 18.64 17.20
C GLN A 100 6.54 18.75 17.61
N GLU A 101 5.62 18.99 16.66
CA GLU A 101 4.17 18.97 16.88
C GLU A 101 3.38 18.49 15.64
N MET A 102 2.88 17.25 15.66
CA MET A 102 2.16 16.56 14.56
C MET A 102 0.80 17.17 14.15
N ALA A 103 0.28 18.20 14.84
CA ALA A 103 -1.08 18.72 14.66
C ALA A 103 -1.23 19.90 13.66
N HIS A 104 -0.16 20.27 12.94
CA HIS A 104 -0.14 21.52 12.18
C HIS A 104 -0.50 21.34 10.70
N SER A 105 -1.65 21.89 10.29
CA SER A 105 -2.07 21.89 8.87
C SER A 105 -1.41 22.98 8.02
N GLY A 106 -0.41 23.71 8.53
CA GLY A 106 0.32 24.76 7.79
C GLY A 106 -0.55 25.95 7.32
N LYS A 107 -1.76 26.13 7.88
CA LYS A 107 -2.75 27.12 7.43
C LYS A 107 -2.49 28.54 7.89
N ASN A 108 -1.53 28.74 8.80
CA ASN A 108 -1.08 30.05 9.24
C ASN A 108 0.46 30.08 9.33
N SER A 109 1.05 31.27 9.38
CA SER A 109 2.52 31.43 9.34
C SER A 109 3.25 30.71 10.46
N GLU A 110 2.70 30.70 11.68
CA GLU A 110 3.30 30.00 12.82
C GLU A 110 3.37 28.48 12.56
N SER A 111 2.25 27.88 12.18
CA SER A 111 2.17 26.45 11.85
C SER A 111 3.05 26.07 10.66
N ALA A 112 3.14 26.93 9.64
CA ALA A 112 4.01 26.71 8.47
C ALA A 112 5.50 26.77 8.85
N LEU A 113 5.88 27.69 9.74
CA LEU A 113 7.25 27.79 10.26
C LEU A 113 7.63 26.56 11.10
N LYS A 114 6.71 26.02 11.91
CA LYS A 114 6.95 24.77 12.66
C LYS A 114 7.22 23.59 11.73
N ILE A 115 6.42 23.43 10.67
CA ILE A 115 6.65 22.37 9.66
C ILE A 115 8.03 22.53 9.00
N LEU A 116 8.43 23.77 8.65
CA LEU A 116 9.75 24.02 8.09
C LEU A 116 10.88 23.68 9.08
N GLN A 117 10.73 24.05 10.35
CA GLN A 117 11.70 23.74 11.41
C GLN A 117 11.85 22.24 11.61
N ASP A 118 10.74 21.50 11.62
CA ASP A 118 10.71 20.04 11.70
C ASP A 118 11.43 19.41 10.50
N ALA A 119 11.12 19.87 9.29
CA ALA A 119 11.77 19.36 8.09
C ALA A 119 13.28 19.63 8.06
N LEU A 120 13.72 20.83 8.50
CA LEU A 120 15.14 21.14 8.64
C LEU A 120 15.83 20.30 9.72
N ALA A 121 15.13 19.99 10.82
CA ALA A 121 15.64 19.12 11.87
C ALA A 121 15.80 17.68 11.38
N LEU A 122 14.82 17.15 10.65
CA LEU A 122 14.88 15.82 10.01
C LEU A 122 16.01 15.75 8.98
N GLN A 123 16.17 16.78 8.14
CA GLN A 123 17.30 16.87 7.22
C GLN A 123 18.64 16.87 7.96
N LYS A 124 18.77 17.65 9.04
CA LYS A 124 19.98 17.69 9.87
C LYS A 124 20.26 16.34 10.55
N ALA A 125 19.23 15.59 10.91
CA ALA A 125 19.34 14.25 11.47
C ALA A 125 19.79 13.20 10.42
N GLY A 126 19.76 13.55 9.13
CA GLY A 126 20.25 12.69 8.04
C GLY A 126 19.15 11.98 7.25
N CYS A 127 17.89 12.39 7.38
CA CYS A 127 16.82 11.90 6.51
C CYS A 127 17.15 12.21 5.04
N PHE A 128 17.15 11.21 4.16
CA PHE A 128 17.49 11.37 2.74
C PHE A 128 16.33 11.90 1.89
N ALA A 129 15.11 11.88 2.41
CA ALA A 129 13.89 12.39 1.80
C ALA A 129 12.88 12.70 2.92
N ILE A 130 11.91 13.58 2.65
CA ILE A 130 10.87 13.97 3.61
C ILE A 130 9.50 13.90 2.93
N VAL A 131 8.54 13.22 3.56
CA VAL A 131 7.14 13.25 3.11
C VAL A 131 6.48 14.51 3.66
N ILE A 132 5.78 15.27 2.80
CA ILE A 132 4.96 16.41 3.19
C ILE A 132 3.50 16.06 2.92
N GLU A 133 2.73 15.95 3.99
CA GLU A 133 1.33 15.50 3.93
C GLU A 133 0.36 16.62 4.31
N ALA A 134 -0.69 16.79 3.51
CA ALA A 134 -1.81 17.69 3.78
C ALA A 134 -1.44 19.16 4.10
N VAL A 135 -0.32 19.65 3.55
CA VAL A 135 0.16 21.04 3.69
C VAL A 135 -0.31 21.90 2.51
N PRO A 136 -0.70 23.18 2.71
CA PRO A 136 -1.03 24.09 1.61
C PRO A 136 0.06 24.14 0.54
N ALA A 137 -0.34 24.09 -0.73
CA ALA A 137 0.57 23.93 -1.86
C ALA A 137 1.68 25.00 -1.91
N GLN A 138 1.35 26.26 -1.62
CA GLN A 138 2.35 27.34 -1.58
C GLN A 138 3.37 27.13 -0.45
N VAL A 139 2.94 26.65 0.71
CA VAL A 139 3.81 26.39 1.87
C VAL A 139 4.75 25.22 1.56
N ALA A 140 4.21 24.11 1.06
CA ALA A 140 5.01 22.94 0.69
C ALA A 140 6.03 23.27 -0.42
N THR A 141 5.67 24.13 -1.38
CA THR A 141 6.58 24.62 -2.42
C THR A 141 7.75 25.41 -1.83
N LEU A 142 7.49 26.28 -0.85
CA LEU A 142 8.55 27.04 -0.19
C LEU A 142 9.45 26.12 0.64
N ILE A 143 8.87 25.23 1.44
CA ILE A 143 9.64 24.24 2.22
C ILE A 143 10.55 23.41 1.31
N THR A 144 10.04 22.96 0.17
CA THR A 144 10.82 22.17 -0.80
C THR A 144 12.01 22.95 -1.36
N LYS A 145 11.93 24.29 -1.47
CA LYS A 145 13.05 25.12 -1.93
C LYS A 145 14.12 25.36 -0.87
N GLU A 146 13.74 25.32 0.41
CA GLU A 146 14.66 25.51 1.53
C GLU A 146 15.44 24.24 1.90
N LEU A 147 14.90 23.07 1.57
CA LEU A 147 15.54 21.78 1.82
C LEU A 147 16.51 21.40 0.70
N SER A 148 17.60 20.73 1.07
CA SER A 148 18.54 20.12 0.13
C SER A 148 18.17 18.67 -0.21
N VAL A 149 17.30 18.04 0.58
CA VAL A 149 16.79 16.69 0.34
C VAL A 149 15.44 16.72 -0.38
N PRO A 150 15.12 15.73 -1.23
CA PRO A 150 13.85 15.68 -1.95
C PRO A 150 12.65 15.59 -1.01
N THR A 151 11.57 16.28 -1.38
CA THR A 151 10.28 16.19 -0.71
C THR A 151 9.30 15.32 -1.52
N ILE A 152 8.52 14.49 -0.84
CA ILE A 152 7.48 13.65 -1.46
C ILE A 152 6.12 14.14 -0.97
N GLY A 153 5.33 14.75 -1.84
CA GLY A 153 4.05 15.33 -1.48
C GLY A 153 2.89 14.34 -1.53
N ILE A 154 1.98 14.43 -0.56
CA ILE A 154 0.63 13.85 -0.62
C ILE A 154 -0.37 14.89 -0.12
N GLY A 155 -1.22 15.39 -1.03
CA GLY A 155 -2.06 16.55 -0.72
C GLY A 155 -1.28 17.84 -0.43
N ALA A 156 -0.01 17.92 -0.86
CA ALA A 156 0.89 19.05 -0.66
C ALA A 156 1.14 19.90 -1.93
N GLY A 157 0.38 19.64 -3.00
CA GLY A 157 0.56 20.30 -4.29
C GLY A 157 1.78 19.80 -5.07
N SER A 158 1.91 20.28 -6.31
CA SER A 158 2.95 19.83 -7.26
C SER A 158 4.32 20.50 -7.06
N GLY A 159 4.48 21.32 -6.02
CA GLY A 159 5.75 21.99 -5.72
C GLY A 159 6.77 21.12 -4.98
N CYS A 160 6.38 19.92 -4.53
CA CYS A 160 7.31 18.93 -3.97
C CYS A 160 8.14 18.24 -5.07
N SER A 161 9.30 17.68 -4.70
CA SER A 161 10.21 16.98 -5.63
C SER A 161 9.59 15.73 -6.26
N GLY A 162 8.67 15.08 -5.54
CA GLY A 162 7.90 13.94 -6.01
C GLY A 162 6.52 13.91 -5.37
N GLN A 163 5.73 12.88 -5.70
CA GLN A 163 4.38 12.67 -5.18
C GLN A 163 4.20 11.21 -4.78
N ILE A 164 3.31 10.99 -3.80
CA ILE A 164 2.83 9.67 -3.40
C ILE A 164 1.30 9.65 -3.27
N LEU A 165 0.69 8.53 -3.60
CA LEU A 165 -0.71 8.22 -3.31
C LEU A 165 -0.83 6.81 -2.73
N VAL A 166 -1.91 6.58 -1.99
CA VAL A 166 -2.33 5.22 -1.63
C VAL A 166 -2.85 4.52 -2.88
N GLN A 167 -2.25 3.38 -3.24
CA GLN A 167 -2.57 2.70 -4.49
C GLN A 167 -4.04 2.29 -4.58
N VAL A 168 -4.60 1.77 -3.49
CA VAL A 168 -6.04 1.39 -3.43
C VAL A 168 -6.94 2.58 -3.77
N ASP A 169 -6.59 3.77 -3.29
CA ASP A 169 -7.38 4.98 -3.49
C ASP A 169 -7.27 5.49 -4.94
N MET A 170 -6.06 5.49 -5.50
CA MET A 170 -5.84 5.95 -6.87
C MET A 170 -6.32 4.95 -7.93
N THR A 171 -6.40 3.65 -7.61
CA THR A 171 -6.98 2.63 -8.52
C THR A 171 -8.49 2.43 -8.34
N GLY A 172 -9.14 3.15 -7.43
CA GLY A 172 -10.58 2.98 -7.19
C GLY A 172 -10.95 1.59 -6.67
N ASN A 173 -10.07 0.95 -5.88
CA ASN A 173 -10.33 -0.39 -5.36
C ASN A 173 -11.03 -0.35 -4.00
N PHE A 174 -12.22 0.25 -3.94
CA PHE A 174 -12.98 0.38 -2.71
C PHE A 174 -14.49 0.47 -2.99
N PRO A 175 -15.35 0.12 -2.02
CA PRO A 175 -16.79 0.16 -2.21
C PRO A 175 -17.32 1.59 -2.45
N PRO A 176 -18.42 1.74 -3.22
CA PRO A 176 -19.11 3.01 -3.39
C PRO A 176 -19.48 3.63 -2.04
N GLY A 177 -19.34 4.95 -1.93
CA GLY A 177 -19.67 5.69 -0.71
C GLY A 177 -18.57 5.75 0.35
N ARG A 178 -17.43 5.05 0.15
CA ARG A 178 -16.23 5.25 0.99
C ARG A 178 -15.77 6.71 0.90
N TYR A 179 -15.34 7.27 2.02
CA TYR A 179 -14.68 8.58 2.04
C TYR A 179 -13.37 8.52 1.26
N VAL A 180 -13.20 9.44 0.31
CA VAL A 180 -11.96 9.60 -0.46
C VAL A 180 -11.40 11.00 -0.17
N PRO A 181 -10.16 11.12 0.33
CA PRO A 181 -9.57 12.42 0.61
C PRO A 181 -9.53 13.31 -0.64
N LYS A 182 -9.77 14.61 -0.46
CA LYS A 182 -9.85 15.59 -1.57
C LYS A 182 -8.62 15.65 -2.48
N PHE A 183 -7.47 15.20 -2.00
CA PHE A 183 -6.21 15.23 -2.76
C PHE A 183 -6.02 14.00 -3.64
N VAL A 184 -6.86 12.98 -3.48
CA VAL A 184 -6.81 11.77 -4.30
C VAL A 184 -7.43 12.06 -5.66
N LYS A 185 -6.72 11.66 -6.71
CA LYS A 185 -7.30 11.46 -8.04
C LYS A 185 -7.43 9.97 -8.26
N THR A 186 -8.64 9.51 -8.57
CA THR A 186 -8.90 8.13 -9.00
C THR A 186 -8.67 8.01 -10.50
N TYR A 187 -7.87 7.02 -10.90
CA TYR A 187 -7.43 6.79 -12.28
C TYR A 187 -8.15 5.61 -12.96
N CYS A 188 -8.74 4.70 -12.18
CA CYS A 188 -9.55 3.58 -12.68
C CYS A 188 -10.55 3.10 -11.62
N ASP A 189 -11.37 2.10 -11.96
CA ASP A 189 -12.42 1.52 -11.10
C ASP A 189 -12.17 0.00 -10.90
N VAL A 190 -11.13 -0.34 -10.14
CA VAL A 190 -10.83 -1.76 -9.86
C VAL A 190 -11.96 -2.44 -9.10
N TRP A 191 -12.67 -1.73 -8.22
CA TRP A 191 -13.80 -2.29 -7.49
C TRP A 191 -14.93 -2.71 -8.44
N GLY A 192 -15.35 -1.83 -9.34
CA GLY A 192 -16.42 -2.10 -10.29
C GLY A 192 -16.08 -3.25 -11.23
N GLU A 193 -14.85 -3.30 -11.73
CA GLU A 193 -14.37 -4.41 -12.57
C GLU A 193 -14.38 -5.75 -11.81
N SER A 194 -13.92 -5.74 -10.55
CA SER A 194 -13.90 -6.94 -9.69
C SER A 194 -15.30 -7.42 -9.37
N LEU A 195 -16.20 -6.50 -9.00
CA LEU A 195 -17.61 -6.82 -8.72
C LEU A 195 -18.26 -7.46 -9.95
N ARG A 196 -18.11 -6.84 -11.12
CA ARG A 196 -18.68 -7.36 -12.37
C ARG A 196 -18.19 -8.78 -12.67
N GLY A 197 -16.88 -9.04 -12.54
CA GLY A 197 -16.30 -10.37 -12.73
C GLY A 197 -16.88 -11.42 -11.78
N ILE A 198 -17.00 -11.08 -10.49
CA ILE A 198 -17.56 -11.96 -9.46
C ILE A 198 -19.05 -12.24 -9.72
N GLU A 199 -19.81 -11.23 -10.16
CA GLU A 199 -21.23 -11.38 -10.48
C GLU A 199 -21.47 -12.25 -11.71
N THR A 200 -20.68 -12.06 -12.77
CA THR A 200 -20.73 -12.94 -13.95
C THR A 200 -20.39 -14.38 -13.57
N TYR A 201 -19.32 -14.62 -12.80
CA TYR A 201 -18.99 -15.95 -12.30
C TYR A 201 -20.15 -16.58 -11.52
N ARG A 202 -20.75 -15.84 -10.59
CA ARG A 202 -21.92 -16.27 -9.82
C ARG A 202 -23.08 -16.68 -10.74
N GLU A 203 -23.37 -15.91 -11.77
CA GLU A 203 -24.46 -16.17 -12.72
C GLU A 203 -24.19 -17.39 -13.60
N GLU A 204 -22.97 -17.54 -14.11
CA GLU A 204 -22.58 -18.68 -14.93
C GLU A 204 -22.58 -19.99 -14.14
N VAL A 205 -22.13 -19.97 -12.88
CA VAL A 205 -22.21 -21.14 -11.98
C VAL A 205 -23.67 -21.49 -11.68
N LYS A 206 -24.50 -20.51 -11.32
CA LYS A 206 -25.92 -20.75 -11.01
C LYS A 206 -26.71 -21.27 -12.21
N SER A 207 -26.38 -20.79 -13.41
CA SER A 207 -27.00 -21.23 -14.67
C SER A 207 -26.35 -22.47 -15.28
N ARG A 208 -25.30 -23.03 -14.64
CA ARG A 208 -24.50 -24.15 -15.15
C ARG A 208 -23.87 -23.90 -16.53
N LYS A 209 -23.64 -22.64 -16.88
CA LYS A 209 -22.82 -22.26 -18.05
C LYS A 209 -21.33 -22.48 -17.79
N TYR A 210 -20.92 -22.36 -16.52
CA TYR A 210 -19.56 -22.67 -16.07
C TYR A 210 -19.58 -23.82 -15.03
N PRO A 211 -18.58 -24.72 -15.04
CA PRO A 211 -17.52 -24.87 -16.05
C PRO A 211 -18.04 -25.41 -17.39
N THR A 212 -17.42 -24.99 -18.50
CA THR A 212 -17.55 -25.66 -19.81
C THR A 212 -16.57 -26.85 -19.90
N LEU A 213 -16.63 -27.65 -20.97
CA LEU A 213 -15.70 -28.78 -21.19
C LEU A 213 -14.22 -28.37 -21.18
N GLU A 214 -13.87 -27.17 -21.66
CA GLU A 214 -12.48 -26.69 -21.68
C GLU A 214 -11.89 -26.51 -20.27
N HIS A 215 -12.76 -26.36 -19.26
CA HIS A 215 -12.41 -26.18 -17.86
C HIS A 215 -12.43 -27.51 -17.09
N THR A 216 -12.47 -28.65 -17.78
CA THR A 216 -12.57 -29.98 -17.17
C THR A 216 -11.40 -30.88 -17.57
N TYR A 217 -11.12 -31.88 -16.73
CA TYR A 217 -10.20 -32.96 -17.06
C TYR A 217 -10.96 -34.12 -17.71
N SER A 218 -10.39 -34.69 -18.76
CA SER A 218 -10.96 -35.84 -19.47
C SER A 218 -10.60 -37.18 -18.80
N ILE A 219 -11.51 -38.15 -18.89
CA ILE A 219 -11.27 -39.58 -18.62
C ILE A 219 -11.50 -40.37 -19.91
N SER A 220 -10.77 -41.47 -20.11
CA SER A 220 -11.03 -42.36 -21.25
C SER A 220 -12.35 -43.10 -21.06
N GLU A 221 -13.03 -43.43 -22.16
CA GLU A 221 -14.29 -44.17 -22.12
C GLU A 221 -14.14 -45.53 -21.43
N GLU A 222 -12.99 -46.19 -21.60
CA GLU A 222 -12.67 -47.47 -20.96
C GLU A 222 -12.60 -47.36 -19.44
N GLU A 223 -11.88 -46.36 -18.91
CA GLU A 223 -11.74 -46.18 -17.46
C GLU A 223 -13.04 -45.69 -16.82
N LEU A 224 -13.82 -44.87 -17.54
CA LEU A 224 -15.15 -44.46 -17.08
C LEU A 224 -16.09 -45.67 -16.95
N ALA A 225 -16.12 -46.56 -17.94
CA ALA A 225 -16.94 -47.76 -17.90
C ALA A 225 -16.54 -48.73 -16.76
N LYS A 226 -15.24 -48.87 -16.49
CA LYS A 226 -14.74 -49.64 -15.32
C LYS A 226 -15.24 -49.02 -14.01
N PHE A 227 -15.13 -47.71 -13.87
CA PHE A 227 -15.60 -47.00 -12.67
C PHE A 227 -17.11 -47.17 -12.46
N GLU A 228 -17.93 -47.04 -13.51
CA GLU A 228 -19.38 -47.25 -13.44
C GLU A 228 -19.74 -48.66 -12.94
N LYS A 229 -19.01 -49.69 -13.39
CA LYS A 229 -19.21 -51.08 -12.97
C LYS A 229 -18.89 -51.27 -11.48
N GLU A 230 -17.81 -50.68 -10.98
CA GLU A 230 -17.47 -50.74 -9.55
C GLU A 230 -18.47 -49.96 -8.69
N LEU A 231 -18.93 -48.80 -9.16
CA LEU A 231 -19.94 -48.00 -8.46
C LEU A 231 -21.27 -48.75 -8.28
N ALA A 232 -21.68 -49.53 -9.29
CA ALA A 232 -22.90 -50.34 -9.23
C ALA A 232 -22.83 -51.47 -8.18
N LYS A 233 -21.63 -51.97 -7.85
CA LYS A 233 -21.45 -52.98 -6.80
C LYS A 233 -21.60 -52.39 -5.39
N ILE A 234 -21.18 -51.14 -5.19
CA ILE A 234 -21.26 -50.43 -3.90
C ILE A 234 -22.70 -50.03 -3.56
N ARG A 235 -23.52 -49.74 -4.57
CA ARG A 235 -24.92 -49.33 -4.40
C ARG A 235 -25.88 -50.50 -4.11
N ARG A 236 -25.40 -51.75 -4.11
CA ARG A 236 -26.17 -52.95 -3.76
C ARG A 236 -25.91 -53.33 -2.32
#